data_AF-A0A419E9K5-F1
#
_entry.id   AF-A0A419E9K5-F1
#
_cell.length_a   1.000
_cell.length_b   1.000
_cell.length_c   1.000
_cell.angle_alpha   90.00
_cell.angle_beta   90.00
_cell.angle_gamma   90.00
#
_symmetry.space_group_name_H-M   'P 1'
#
loop_
_entity.id
_entity.type
_entity.pdbx_description
1 polymer ?
#
loop_
_entity_poly.entity_id
_entity_poly.type
_entity_poly.pdbx_seq_one_letter_code
_entity_poly.pdbx_strand_id
1 'polypeptide(L)'
;MKKNNVFVVASTSLILLLVACNVIKPTPAPTQTPAVPPATGVQYHFVTNKLLIPTTQAQTQDFALNIDEDSQQKPDNKFGELLTLLTSAAPNLNLQSTLDQEVSSGHLVSLHVVKADDPLNDSSVSWSIFLGQKAQSAPRFDGADNFTVDSAVPANSPIIGSLTNGHFTGGQGAARIQMFLLGQPIEVNLIGVRLEADTSAKGCSNGKLGGGVTVDDFRDNLLPAIASGLNQIITNNQDAANALLPIFDADHDGVIVTQELENNPLLMIAVSPDLDLLDASGKFSPGQDGVTDSYSVGLGFTCVPASFIASGD
;
A
#
# COMPACT_ATOMS: atom_id res chain seq x y z
N MET A 1 30.32 53.08 -38.70
CA MET A 1 28.84 53.04 -38.70
C MET A 1 28.38 51.97 -37.73
N LYS A 2 27.97 52.37 -36.52
CA LYS A 2 27.40 51.47 -35.50
C LYS A 2 25.88 51.44 -35.69
N LYS A 3 25.29 50.27 -35.95
CA LYS A 3 23.84 50.06 -35.96
C LYS A 3 23.40 49.65 -34.56
N ASN A 4 22.66 50.52 -33.88
CA ASN A 4 21.97 50.20 -32.65
C ASN A 4 20.64 49.52 -33.01
N ASN A 5 20.51 48.24 -32.68
CA ASN A 5 19.23 47.54 -32.74
C ASN A 5 18.48 47.78 -31.42
N VAL A 6 17.42 48.58 -31.51
CA VAL A 6 16.45 48.82 -30.44
C VAL A 6 15.45 47.66 -30.48
N PHE A 7 15.48 46.79 -29.46
CA PHE A 7 14.45 45.77 -29.25
C PHE A 7 13.32 46.38 -28.41
N VAL A 8 12.13 46.47 -29.01
CA VAL A 8 10.89 46.86 -28.33
C VAL A 8 10.29 45.60 -27.72
N VAL A 9 10.32 45.49 -26.39
CA VAL A 9 9.66 44.40 -25.66
C VAL A 9 8.19 44.80 -25.47
N ALA A 10 7.30 44.10 -26.18
CA ALA A 10 5.86 44.24 -26.01
C ALA A 10 5.46 43.67 -24.64
N SER A 11 4.78 44.50 -23.84
CA SER A 11 4.26 44.16 -22.53
C SER A 11 2.99 43.33 -22.71
N THR A 12 3.10 42.01 -22.58
CA THR A 12 1.98 41.06 -22.68
C THR A 12 1.17 41.08 -21.39
N SER A 13 -0.13 41.33 -21.51
CA SER A 13 -1.10 41.32 -20.41
C SER A 13 -1.12 39.96 -19.70
N LEU A 14 -0.82 39.99 -18.40
CA LEU A 14 -0.94 38.87 -17.48
C LEU A 14 -2.43 38.58 -17.23
N ILE A 15 -2.98 37.55 -17.87
CA ILE A 15 -4.33 37.05 -17.59
C ILE A 15 -4.25 36.25 -16.28
N LEU A 16 -4.83 36.81 -15.23
CA LEU A 16 -5.01 36.16 -13.94
C LEU A 16 -6.09 35.07 -14.09
N LEU A 17 -5.67 33.84 -14.38
CA LEU A 17 -6.55 32.68 -14.30
C LEU A 17 -6.80 32.39 -12.81
N LEU A 18 -7.97 32.78 -12.33
CA LEU A 18 -8.54 32.28 -11.08
C LEU A 18 -8.76 30.77 -11.24
N VAL A 19 -7.76 29.99 -10.84
CA VAL A 19 -7.91 28.54 -10.67
C VAL A 19 -8.86 28.36 -9.50
N ALA A 20 -10.12 28.03 -9.80
CA ALA A 20 -11.03 27.54 -8.79
C ALA A 20 -10.40 26.25 -8.22
N CYS A 21 -9.96 26.28 -6.96
CA CYS A 21 -9.61 25.08 -6.21
C CYS A 21 -10.89 24.24 -6.05
N ASN A 22 -11.28 23.52 -7.08
CA ASN A 22 -12.23 22.43 -6.94
C ASN A 22 -11.51 21.39 -6.09
N VAL A 23 -11.91 21.31 -4.82
CA VAL A 23 -11.53 20.19 -3.96
C VAL A 23 -11.97 18.93 -4.71
N ILE A 24 -11.01 18.21 -5.30
CA ILE A 24 -11.27 16.94 -5.96
C ILE A 24 -11.75 16.02 -4.84
N LYS A 25 -13.05 15.72 -4.86
CA LYS A 25 -13.63 14.76 -3.94
C LYS A 25 -12.99 13.41 -4.29
N PRO A 26 -12.41 12.68 -3.33
CA PRO A 26 -11.79 11.39 -3.62
C PRO A 26 -12.77 10.52 -4.38
N THR A 27 -12.34 10.04 -5.55
CA THR A 27 -13.13 9.17 -6.41
C THR A 27 -13.49 7.93 -5.59
N PRO A 28 -14.78 7.61 -5.40
CA PRO A 28 -15.15 6.40 -4.67
C PRO A 28 -14.55 5.19 -5.38
N ALA A 29 -13.98 4.25 -4.61
CA ALA A 29 -13.37 3.05 -5.16
C ALA A 29 -14.33 2.35 -6.13
N PRO A 30 -13.84 1.85 -7.28
CA PRO A 30 -14.67 1.22 -8.29
C PRO A 30 -15.48 0.06 -7.69
N THR A 31 -16.76 -0.03 -8.08
CA THR A 31 -17.67 -1.07 -7.59
C THR A 31 -17.33 -2.41 -8.24
N GLN A 32 -16.66 -3.29 -7.49
CA GLN A 32 -16.51 -4.70 -7.86
C GLN A 32 -17.85 -5.43 -7.68
N THR A 33 -18.12 -6.44 -8.51
CA THR A 33 -19.28 -7.32 -8.28
C THR A 33 -19.02 -8.09 -7.00
N PRO A 34 -19.86 -7.98 -5.95
CA PRO A 34 -19.60 -8.63 -4.68
C PRO A 34 -19.56 -10.15 -4.86
N ALA A 35 -18.42 -10.76 -4.53
CA ALA A 35 -18.36 -12.21 -4.39
C ALA A 35 -19.25 -12.62 -3.19
N VAL A 36 -19.97 -13.74 -3.35
CA VAL A 36 -20.84 -14.24 -2.28
C VAL A 36 -19.96 -14.94 -1.24
N PRO A 37 -19.91 -14.46 0.02
CA PRO A 37 -19.12 -15.12 1.05
C PRO A 37 -19.70 -16.50 1.40
N PRO A 38 -18.88 -17.44 1.91
CA PRO A 38 -19.37 -18.73 2.38
C PRO A 38 -20.45 -18.54 3.45
N ALA A 39 -21.57 -19.23 3.25
CA ALA A 39 -22.71 -19.17 4.18
C ALA A 39 -22.38 -19.83 5.53
N THR A 40 -21.60 -20.92 5.49
CA THR A 40 -21.19 -21.74 6.64
C THR A 40 -19.73 -21.52 7.01
N GLY A 41 -19.29 -22.12 8.12
CA GLY A 41 -17.89 -22.10 8.55
C GLY A 41 -17.67 -21.56 9.96
N VAL A 42 -16.59 -22.02 10.57
CA VAL A 42 -16.03 -21.46 11.81
C VAL A 42 -15.27 -20.19 11.46
N GLN A 43 -15.42 -19.16 12.28
CA GLN A 43 -14.62 -17.94 12.19
C GLN A 43 -13.38 -18.03 13.07
N TYR A 44 -12.24 -17.71 12.49
CA TYR A 44 -10.95 -17.59 13.15
C TYR A 44 -10.53 -16.13 13.15
N HIS A 45 -10.22 -15.61 14.34
CA HIS A 45 -9.88 -14.21 14.56
C HIS A 45 -8.38 -14.08 14.79
N PHE A 46 -7.74 -13.22 14.01
CA PHE A 46 -6.30 -12.98 14.09
C PHE A 46 -5.96 -11.50 14.13
N VAL A 47 -4.77 -11.19 14.64
CA VAL A 47 -4.13 -9.88 14.53
C VAL A 47 -2.77 -10.05 13.87
N THR A 48 -2.42 -9.14 12.95
CA THR A 48 -1.05 -9.07 12.40
C THR A 48 -0.07 -8.77 13.53
N ASN A 49 0.90 -9.66 13.75
CA ASN A 49 1.99 -9.45 14.71
C ASN A 49 3.33 -9.07 14.04
N LYS A 50 3.40 -9.20 12.71
CA LYS A 50 4.50 -8.69 11.90
C LYS A 50 3.97 -8.28 10.53
N LEU A 51 4.22 -7.03 10.13
CA LEU A 51 4.03 -6.57 8.76
C LEU A 51 5.41 -6.35 8.15
N LEU A 52 5.61 -6.86 6.94
CA LEU A 52 6.89 -6.85 6.24
C LEU A 52 6.76 -5.99 4.99
N ILE A 53 7.67 -5.04 4.85
CA ILE A 53 7.87 -4.29 3.62
C ILE A 53 9.15 -4.78 2.95
N PRO A 54 9.19 -4.86 1.61
CA PRO A 54 10.40 -5.25 0.91
C PRO A 54 11.45 -4.15 1.05
N THR A 55 12.64 -4.51 1.56
CA THR A 55 13.81 -3.63 1.61
C THR A 55 14.97 -4.15 0.75
N THR A 56 14.74 -5.25 0.05
CA THR A 56 15.68 -5.91 -0.85
C THR A 56 14.95 -6.43 -2.11
N GLN A 57 15.69 -6.67 -3.18
CA GLN A 57 15.12 -7.25 -4.40
C GLN A 57 14.50 -8.64 -4.16
N ALA A 58 15.15 -9.47 -3.34
CA ALA A 58 14.63 -10.79 -3.01
C ALA A 58 13.25 -10.70 -2.33
N GLN A 59 13.12 -9.84 -1.32
CA GLN A 59 11.84 -9.62 -0.64
C GLN A 59 10.78 -9.01 -1.56
N THR A 60 11.19 -8.13 -2.49
CA THR A 60 10.27 -7.57 -3.49
C THR A 60 9.60 -8.70 -4.27
N GLN A 61 10.38 -9.70 -4.70
CA GLN A 61 9.87 -10.89 -5.39
C GLN A 61 9.11 -11.84 -4.45
N ASP A 62 9.60 -12.05 -3.23
CA ASP A 62 8.97 -12.95 -2.25
C ASP A 62 7.55 -12.49 -1.88
N PHE A 63 7.32 -11.17 -1.83
CA PHE A 63 6.03 -10.57 -1.47
C PHE A 63 5.18 -10.16 -2.68
N ALA A 64 5.66 -10.38 -3.90
CA ALA A 64 4.92 -10.08 -5.11
C ALA A 64 3.85 -11.15 -5.40
N LEU A 65 2.76 -10.70 -6.02
CA LEU A 65 1.63 -11.53 -6.45
C LEU A 65 1.26 -11.13 -7.88
N ASN A 66 0.77 -12.05 -8.70
CA ASN A 66 0.25 -11.73 -10.04
C ASN A 66 -1.12 -11.06 -9.88
N ILE A 67 -1.18 -9.74 -9.85
CA ILE A 67 -2.39 -8.98 -9.48
C ILE A 67 -3.38 -8.91 -10.66
N ASP A 68 -2.87 -8.64 -11.86
CA ASP A 68 -3.67 -8.42 -13.08
C ASP A 68 -4.04 -9.70 -13.85
N GLU A 69 -3.61 -10.87 -13.37
CA GLU A 69 -3.82 -12.18 -14.00
C GLU A 69 -3.21 -12.30 -15.40
N ASP A 70 -2.05 -11.68 -15.61
CA ASP A 70 -1.37 -11.86 -16.88
C ASP A 70 -1.10 -13.36 -17.18
N SER A 71 -1.10 -13.71 -18.46
CA SER A 71 -0.92 -15.09 -18.91
C SER A 71 0.48 -15.65 -18.60
N GLN A 72 1.43 -14.76 -18.32
CA GLN A 72 2.82 -15.04 -18.01
C GLN A 72 3.00 -15.40 -16.53
N GLN A 73 1.96 -15.17 -15.71
CA GLN A 73 2.00 -15.31 -14.26
C GLN A 73 3.13 -14.48 -13.64
N LYS A 74 3.35 -13.28 -14.18
CA LYS A 74 4.38 -12.39 -13.68
C LYS A 74 3.94 -11.86 -12.31
N PRO A 75 4.82 -11.91 -11.30
CA PRO A 75 4.51 -11.34 -10.00
C PRO A 75 4.74 -9.82 -10.01
N ASP A 76 3.84 -9.08 -9.38
CA ASP A 76 3.81 -7.60 -9.37
C ASP A 76 4.09 -7.05 -7.97
N ASN A 77 5.07 -6.15 -7.86
CA ASN A 77 5.38 -5.40 -6.63
C ASN A 77 6.27 -4.18 -6.90
N LYS A 78 5.81 -3.28 -7.76
CA LYS A 78 6.52 -2.08 -8.20
C LYS A 78 6.81 -1.14 -7.05
N PHE A 79 5.86 -1.01 -6.13
CA PHE A 79 6.07 -0.26 -4.91
C PHE A 79 7.22 -0.85 -4.07
N GLY A 80 7.40 -2.17 -4.08
CA GLY A 80 8.54 -2.81 -3.42
C GLY A 80 9.89 -2.49 -4.06
N GLU A 81 9.93 -2.33 -5.39
CA GLU A 81 11.13 -1.84 -6.09
C GLU A 81 11.49 -0.42 -5.64
N LEU A 82 10.48 0.46 -5.48
CA LEU A 82 10.67 1.82 -4.95
C LEU A 82 11.29 1.79 -3.54
N LEU A 83 10.72 1.00 -2.63
CA LEU A 83 11.25 0.88 -1.27
C LEU A 83 12.68 0.34 -1.25
N THR A 84 12.97 -0.67 -2.08
CA THR A 84 14.32 -1.23 -2.23
C THR A 84 15.32 -0.18 -2.74
N LEU A 85 14.90 0.69 -3.66
CA LEU A 85 15.75 1.77 -4.17
C LEU A 85 16.02 2.83 -3.08
N LEU A 86 15.01 3.20 -2.29
CA LEU A 86 15.16 4.13 -1.17
C LEU A 86 16.11 3.58 -0.10
N THR A 87 15.97 2.32 0.30
CA THR A 87 16.87 1.68 1.29
C THR A 87 18.28 1.47 0.74
N SER A 88 18.42 1.24 -0.56
CA SER A 88 19.73 1.16 -1.22
C SER A 88 20.43 2.51 -1.28
N ALA A 89 19.68 3.59 -1.53
CA ALA A 89 20.18 4.96 -1.55
C ALA A 89 20.59 5.47 -0.16
N ALA A 90 19.85 5.07 0.88
CA ALA A 90 20.15 5.39 2.27
C ALA A 90 20.11 4.12 3.14
N PRO A 91 21.22 3.37 3.28
CA PRO A 91 21.26 2.12 4.04
C PRO A 91 20.88 2.25 5.53
N ASN A 92 20.97 3.46 6.09
CA ASN A 92 20.56 3.76 7.46
C ASN A 92 19.04 4.00 7.60
N LEU A 93 18.30 3.96 6.49
CA LEU A 93 16.86 4.10 6.44
C LEU A 93 16.19 2.79 6.90
N ASN A 94 15.94 2.68 8.20
CA ASN A 94 15.37 1.47 8.81
C ASN A 94 13.84 1.42 8.71
N LEU A 95 13.30 1.34 7.49
CA LEU A 95 11.86 1.31 7.26
C LEU A 95 11.16 0.18 8.03
N GLN A 96 11.74 -1.03 7.99
CA GLN A 96 11.17 -2.19 8.66
C GLN A 96 11.15 -2.02 10.18
N SER A 97 12.18 -1.42 10.79
CA SER A 97 12.22 -1.21 12.24
C SER A 97 11.17 -0.21 12.72
N THR A 98 10.91 0.85 11.94
CA THR A 98 9.79 1.76 12.22
C THR A 98 8.46 0.99 12.18
N LEU A 99 8.23 0.18 11.15
CA LEU A 99 7.02 -0.61 11.05
C LEU A 99 6.86 -1.62 12.20
N ASP A 100 7.94 -2.32 12.55
CA ASP A 100 7.99 -3.25 13.69
C ASP A 100 7.66 -2.55 15.01
N GLN A 101 8.13 -1.32 15.20
CA GLN A 101 7.82 -0.50 16.38
C GLN A 101 6.33 -0.13 16.43
N GLU A 102 5.72 0.26 15.32
CA GLU A 102 4.30 0.65 15.30
C GLU A 102 3.37 -0.55 15.52
N VAL A 103 3.72 -1.73 14.99
CA VAL A 103 3.01 -2.99 15.28
C VAL A 103 3.19 -3.38 16.75
N SER A 104 4.42 -3.42 17.27
CA SER A 104 4.73 -3.86 18.64
C SER A 104 4.22 -2.91 19.73
N SER A 105 4.09 -1.61 19.44
CA SER A 105 3.45 -0.64 20.34
C SER A 105 1.92 -0.65 20.25
N GLY A 106 1.35 -1.35 19.25
CA GLY A 106 -0.09 -1.39 18.99
C GLY A 106 -0.64 -0.11 18.38
N HIS A 107 0.20 0.73 17.79
CA HIS A 107 -0.24 1.89 17.00
C HIS A 107 -0.77 1.50 15.62
N LEU A 108 -0.20 0.44 15.04
CA LEU A 108 -0.70 -0.21 13.84
C LEU A 108 -1.38 -1.53 14.22
N VAL A 109 -2.70 -1.62 14.01
CA VAL A 109 -3.49 -2.82 14.29
C VAL A 109 -4.23 -3.24 13.03
N SER A 110 -3.83 -4.37 12.43
CA SER A 110 -4.57 -5.01 11.35
C SER A 110 -5.19 -6.31 11.85
N LEU A 111 -6.51 -6.39 11.78
CA LEU A 111 -7.32 -7.50 12.27
C LEU A 111 -7.82 -8.33 11.10
N HIS A 112 -7.90 -9.64 11.29
CA HIS A 112 -8.31 -10.57 10.24
C HIS A 112 -9.36 -11.54 10.75
N VAL A 113 -10.39 -11.79 9.92
CA VAL A 113 -11.36 -12.86 10.14
C VAL A 113 -11.28 -13.81 8.97
N VAL A 114 -10.93 -15.07 9.25
CA VAL A 114 -10.96 -16.17 8.27
C VAL A 114 -12.16 -17.04 8.59
N LYS A 115 -13.06 -17.25 7.62
CA LYS A 115 -14.23 -18.13 7.77
C LYS A 115 -14.10 -19.32 6.84
N ALA A 116 -14.06 -20.52 7.42
CA ALA A 116 -13.90 -21.79 6.70
C ALA A 116 -14.65 -22.94 7.42
N ASP A 117 -15.16 -23.90 6.67
CA ASP A 117 -15.75 -25.15 7.18
C ASP A 117 -14.66 -26.14 7.63
N ASP A 118 -13.52 -26.20 6.93
CA ASP A 118 -12.34 -26.99 7.27
C ASP A 118 -11.08 -26.10 7.17
N PRO A 119 -10.32 -25.88 8.27
CA PRO A 119 -9.14 -25.01 8.27
C PRO A 119 -7.96 -25.56 7.47
N LEU A 120 -8.03 -26.80 6.97
CA LEU A 120 -7.00 -27.39 6.10
C LEU A 120 -7.43 -27.43 4.65
N ASN A 121 -8.67 -27.85 4.35
CA ASN A 121 -9.12 -28.04 2.97
C ASN A 121 -10.55 -27.56 2.77
N ASP A 122 -10.71 -26.37 2.22
CA ASP A 122 -12.01 -25.76 1.99
C ASP A 122 -12.00 -25.00 0.67
N SER A 123 -12.90 -25.37 -0.25
CA SER A 123 -13.00 -24.72 -1.56
C SER A 123 -13.62 -23.32 -1.52
N SER A 124 -14.19 -22.90 -0.38
CA SER A 124 -14.91 -21.64 -0.25
C SER A 124 -14.63 -20.97 1.09
N VAL A 125 -13.55 -20.20 1.13
CA VAL A 125 -13.08 -19.48 2.32
C VAL A 125 -13.25 -17.98 2.10
N SER A 126 -13.62 -17.24 3.14
CA SER A 126 -13.53 -15.77 3.12
C SER A 126 -12.52 -15.26 4.11
N TRP A 127 -11.70 -14.32 3.67
CA TRP A 127 -10.75 -13.57 4.49
C TRP A 127 -11.13 -12.09 4.51
N SER A 128 -11.53 -11.59 5.66
CA SER A 128 -11.82 -10.15 5.85
C SER A 128 -10.67 -9.48 6.60
N ILE A 129 -10.31 -8.27 6.18
CA ILE A 129 -9.27 -7.45 6.81
C ILE A 129 -9.94 -6.21 7.40
N PHE A 130 -9.63 -5.86 8.63
CA PHE A 130 -10.15 -4.67 9.31
C PHE A 130 -9.00 -3.84 9.87
N LEU A 131 -9.20 -2.52 9.91
CA LEU A 131 -8.35 -1.65 10.71
C LEU A 131 -8.85 -1.69 12.16
N GLY A 132 -7.93 -1.91 13.09
CA GLY A 132 -8.20 -1.84 14.52
C GLY A 132 -7.87 -0.45 15.07
N GLN A 133 -8.53 -0.07 16.16
CA GLN A 133 -8.12 1.08 16.95
C GLN A 133 -6.74 0.83 17.57
N LYS A 134 -5.98 1.90 17.77
CA LYS A 134 -4.73 1.85 18.54
C LYS A 134 -4.95 1.19 19.90
N ALA A 135 -4.09 0.22 20.22
CA ALA A 135 -4.14 -0.48 21.49
C ALA A 135 -3.76 0.47 22.65
N GLN A 136 -4.38 0.27 23.81
CA GLN A 136 -4.10 1.07 25.01
C GLN A 136 -2.74 0.74 25.64
N SER A 137 -2.17 -0.42 25.31
CA SER A 137 -0.86 -0.89 25.73
C SER A 137 -0.25 -1.73 24.62
N ALA A 138 1.08 -1.88 24.62
CA ALA A 138 1.80 -2.76 23.72
C ALA A 138 1.19 -4.18 23.75
N PRO A 139 0.77 -4.75 22.60
CA PRO A 139 0.24 -6.11 22.54
C PRO A 139 1.31 -7.15 22.89
N ARG A 140 0.87 -8.31 23.39
CA ARG A 140 1.75 -9.45 23.70
C ARG A 140 1.87 -10.43 22.53
N PHE A 141 0.89 -10.44 21.64
CA PHE A 141 0.74 -11.34 20.51
C PHE A 141 0.78 -12.83 20.92
N ASP A 142 0.22 -13.15 22.09
CA ASP A 142 0.20 -14.51 22.67
C ASP A 142 -1.16 -15.22 22.52
N GLY A 143 -2.12 -14.62 21.81
CA GLY A 143 -3.48 -15.14 21.66
C GLY A 143 -4.49 -14.55 22.64
N ALA A 144 -4.05 -13.89 23.71
CA ALA A 144 -4.92 -13.40 24.78
C ALA A 144 -5.20 -11.89 24.71
N ASP A 145 -4.66 -11.19 23.71
CA ASP A 145 -4.94 -9.77 23.50
C ASP A 145 -6.35 -9.54 22.95
N ASN A 146 -6.97 -8.43 23.37
CA ASN A 146 -8.28 -7.99 22.91
C ASN A 146 -8.14 -6.68 22.14
N PHE A 147 -8.75 -6.61 20.96
CA PHE A 147 -8.72 -5.44 20.09
C PHE A 147 -10.12 -4.93 19.79
N THR A 148 -10.21 -3.70 19.30
CA THR A 148 -11.46 -3.07 18.85
C THR A 148 -11.31 -2.70 17.38
N VAL A 149 -12.28 -3.08 16.54
CA VAL A 149 -12.34 -2.65 15.14
C VAL A 149 -12.60 -1.14 15.10
N ASP A 150 -11.90 -0.42 14.22
CA ASP A 150 -12.15 1.00 14.02
C ASP A 150 -13.42 1.22 13.18
N SER A 151 -14.54 1.47 13.87
CA SER A 151 -15.83 1.74 13.25
C SER A 151 -15.89 3.01 12.39
N ALA A 152 -14.90 3.90 12.47
CA ALA A 152 -14.82 5.07 11.61
C ALA A 152 -14.38 4.70 10.18
N VAL A 153 -13.78 3.53 10.01
CA VAL A 153 -13.31 3.00 8.74
C VAL A 153 -14.36 2.03 8.18
N PRO A 154 -14.85 2.22 6.94
CA PRO A 154 -15.71 1.25 6.29
C PRO A 154 -15.07 -0.13 6.25
N ALA A 155 -15.84 -1.19 6.54
CA ALA A 155 -15.36 -2.55 6.44
C ALA A 155 -14.96 -2.90 4.99
N ASN A 156 -13.87 -3.66 4.85
CA ASN A 156 -13.45 -4.17 3.57
C ASN A 156 -14.39 -5.27 3.08
N SER A 157 -14.48 -5.44 1.76
CA SER A 157 -15.16 -6.60 1.20
C SER A 157 -14.35 -7.87 1.52
N PRO A 158 -14.99 -8.98 1.90
CA PRO A 158 -14.27 -10.23 2.12
C PRO A 158 -13.54 -10.67 0.86
N ILE A 159 -12.28 -11.08 1.00
CA ILE A 159 -11.48 -11.71 -0.05
C ILE A 159 -11.88 -13.18 -0.10
N ILE A 160 -12.50 -13.59 -1.20
CA ILE A 160 -12.95 -14.98 -1.37
C ILE A 160 -11.82 -15.80 -1.99
N GLY A 161 -11.68 -17.04 -1.52
CA GLY A 161 -10.61 -17.94 -1.95
C GLY A 161 -10.86 -19.37 -1.51
N SER A 162 -9.78 -20.14 -1.43
CA SER A 162 -9.80 -21.53 -0.97
C SER A 162 -8.60 -21.84 -0.08
N LEU A 163 -8.74 -22.87 0.75
CA LEU A 163 -7.69 -23.51 1.53
C LEU A 163 -7.34 -24.86 0.92
N THR A 164 -6.04 -25.11 0.72
CA THR A 164 -5.51 -26.43 0.37
C THR A 164 -4.33 -26.74 1.28
N ASN A 165 -4.42 -27.79 2.10
CA ASN A 165 -3.45 -28.11 3.16
C ASN A 165 -3.10 -26.93 4.09
N GLY A 166 -4.09 -26.09 4.42
CA GLY A 166 -3.94 -24.90 5.25
C GLY A 166 -3.40 -23.68 4.51
N HIS A 167 -2.98 -23.81 3.24
CA HIS A 167 -2.57 -22.69 2.41
C HIS A 167 -3.78 -22.01 1.79
N PHE A 168 -4.02 -20.76 2.19
CA PHE A 168 -5.06 -19.92 1.62
C PHE A 168 -4.54 -19.24 0.36
N THR A 169 -5.34 -19.24 -0.69
CA THR A 169 -5.17 -18.39 -1.87
C THR A 169 -6.52 -17.78 -2.22
N GLY A 170 -6.57 -16.46 -2.35
CA GLY A 170 -7.81 -15.74 -2.65
C GLY A 170 -7.60 -14.39 -3.33
N GLY A 171 -8.72 -13.81 -3.77
CA GLY A 171 -8.78 -12.63 -4.63
C GLY A 171 -9.64 -12.91 -5.87
N GLN A 172 -9.97 -11.92 -6.70
CA GLN A 172 -9.69 -10.48 -6.56
C GLN A 172 -10.64 -9.83 -5.53
N GLY A 173 -10.18 -8.79 -4.83
CA GLY A 173 -11.00 -8.05 -3.87
C GLY A 173 -10.62 -6.57 -3.77
N ALA A 174 -11.09 -5.91 -2.72
CA ALA A 174 -10.66 -4.55 -2.36
C ALA A 174 -10.45 -4.46 -0.86
N ALA A 175 -9.38 -3.77 -0.45
CA ALA A 175 -9.05 -3.60 0.96
C ALA A 175 -8.42 -2.23 1.20
N ARG A 176 -8.92 -1.53 2.21
CA ARG A 176 -8.23 -0.42 2.83
C ARG A 176 -7.30 -0.96 3.90
N ILE A 177 -6.03 -0.63 3.79
CA ILE A 177 -5.00 -0.95 4.77
C ILE A 177 -4.40 0.33 5.34
N GLN A 178 -3.76 0.21 6.48
CA GLN A 178 -2.89 1.24 7.03
C GLN A 178 -1.47 0.70 7.02
N MET A 179 -0.53 1.53 6.63
CA MET A 179 0.90 1.25 6.71
C MET A 179 1.62 2.44 7.31
N PHE A 180 2.78 2.19 7.90
CA PHE A 180 3.67 3.26 8.34
C PHE A 180 4.86 3.32 7.40
N LEU A 181 5.01 4.45 6.72
CA LEU A 181 6.15 4.73 5.86
C LEU A 181 6.88 5.93 6.42
N LEU A 182 8.19 5.79 6.63
CA LEU A 182 9.07 6.90 7.00
C LEU A 182 8.59 7.64 8.28
N GLY A 183 7.95 6.92 9.20
CA GLY A 183 7.42 7.45 10.46
C GLY A 183 6.01 8.06 10.39
N GLN A 184 5.32 7.97 9.25
CA GLN A 184 3.98 8.52 9.06
C GLN A 184 2.96 7.40 8.77
N PRO A 185 1.79 7.40 9.43
CA PRO A 185 0.69 6.52 9.05
C PRO A 185 0.10 6.97 7.72
N ILE A 186 -0.08 6.04 6.80
CA ILE A 186 -0.72 6.27 5.52
C ILE A 186 -1.77 5.19 5.33
N GLU A 187 -2.98 5.61 4.99
CA GLU A 187 -4.03 4.69 4.59
C GLU A 187 -4.02 4.53 3.08
N VAL A 188 -4.13 3.28 2.63
CA VAL A 188 -4.02 2.92 1.22
C VAL A 188 -5.25 2.10 0.85
N ASN A 189 -5.95 2.55 -0.18
CA ASN A 189 -7.02 1.78 -0.79
C ASN A 189 -6.42 0.88 -1.87
N LEU A 190 -6.46 -0.43 -1.64
CA LEU A 190 -6.02 -1.42 -2.61
C LEU A 190 -7.22 -1.94 -3.40
N ILE A 191 -7.05 -2.01 -4.72
CA ILE A 191 -7.96 -2.66 -5.67
C ILE A 191 -7.30 -3.93 -6.24
N GLY A 192 -8.09 -4.86 -6.78
CA GLY A 192 -7.57 -6.14 -7.28
C GLY A 192 -6.82 -6.96 -6.22
N VAL A 193 -7.24 -6.85 -4.95
CA VAL A 193 -6.51 -7.43 -3.82
C VAL A 193 -6.41 -8.95 -3.97
N ARG A 194 -5.21 -9.46 -3.74
CA ARG A 194 -4.90 -10.88 -3.61
C ARG A 194 -4.23 -11.15 -2.29
N LEU A 195 -4.49 -12.35 -1.76
CA LEU A 195 -3.92 -12.78 -0.51
C LEU A 195 -3.52 -14.26 -0.60
N GLU A 196 -2.29 -14.54 -0.19
CA GLU A 196 -1.77 -15.89 0.03
C GLU A 196 -1.29 -15.99 1.49
N ALA A 197 -1.57 -17.07 2.19
CA ALA A 197 -1.00 -17.31 3.52
C ALA A 197 -1.13 -18.76 3.95
N ASP A 198 -0.17 -19.27 4.70
CA ASP A 198 -0.36 -20.51 5.44
C ASP A 198 -1.13 -20.21 6.72
N THR A 199 -2.25 -20.88 6.94
CA THR A 199 -3.16 -20.64 8.06
C THR A 199 -3.29 -21.87 8.95
N SER A 200 -3.50 -21.63 10.24
CA SER A 200 -3.80 -22.66 11.22
C SER A 200 -4.54 -22.05 12.42
N ALA A 201 -4.98 -22.90 13.35
CA ALA A 201 -5.52 -22.43 14.63
C ALA A 201 -4.52 -21.62 15.47
N LYS A 202 -3.21 -21.67 15.15
CA LYS A 202 -2.15 -20.93 15.86
C LYS A 202 -1.83 -19.57 15.23
N GLY A 203 -2.51 -19.18 14.15
CA GLY A 203 -2.19 -17.97 13.39
C GLY A 203 -1.85 -18.27 11.94
N CYS A 204 -1.23 -17.30 11.28
CA CYS A 204 -0.81 -17.40 9.90
C CYS A 204 0.67 -17.04 9.71
N SER A 205 1.29 -17.71 8.73
CA SER A 205 2.69 -17.53 8.33
C SER A 205 2.80 -17.44 6.81
N ASN A 206 3.94 -16.95 6.32
CA ASN A 206 4.18 -16.76 4.88
C ASN A 206 3.07 -15.94 4.20
N GLY A 207 2.46 -15.01 4.94
CA GLY A 207 1.39 -14.18 4.44
C GLY A 207 1.93 -13.21 3.40
N LYS A 208 1.20 -13.05 2.30
CA LYS A 208 1.40 -12.05 1.25
C LYS A 208 0.09 -11.34 1.01
N LEU A 209 0.12 -10.03 0.99
CA LEU A 209 -1.00 -9.18 0.62
C LEU A 209 -0.55 -8.32 -0.56
N GLY A 210 -1.27 -8.45 -1.67
CA GLY A 210 -0.99 -7.69 -2.89
C GLY A 210 -2.23 -6.97 -3.39
N GLY A 211 -2.04 -5.88 -4.11
CA GLY A 211 -3.11 -5.14 -4.78
C GLY A 211 -2.57 -3.93 -5.54
N GLY A 212 -3.42 -3.31 -6.34
CA GLY A 212 -3.10 -2.07 -7.04
C GLY A 212 -3.51 -0.83 -6.24
N VAL A 213 -2.74 0.23 -6.36
CA VAL A 213 -3.12 1.59 -5.98
C VAL A 213 -3.27 2.40 -7.26
N THR A 214 -4.37 3.13 -7.41
CA THR A 214 -4.59 3.95 -8.61
C THR A 214 -3.50 5.01 -8.77
N VAL A 215 -3.27 5.47 -10.00
CA VAL A 215 -2.30 6.55 -10.25
C VAL A 215 -2.60 7.79 -9.41
N ASP A 216 -3.86 8.17 -9.33
CA ASP A 216 -4.30 9.34 -8.57
C ASP A 216 -4.02 9.13 -7.08
N ASP A 217 -4.41 7.99 -6.49
CA ASP A 217 -4.14 7.72 -5.08
C ASP A 217 -2.64 7.69 -4.76
N PHE A 218 -1.83 7.16 -5.69
CA PHE A 218 -0.38 7.14 -5.52
C PHE A 218 0.21 8.56 -5.52
N ARG A 219 -0.17 9.39 -6.49
CA ARG A 219 0.36 10.76 -6.65
C ARG A 219 -0.18 11.74 -5.62
N ASP A 220 -1.44 11.60 -5.23
CA ASP A 220 -2.10 12.55 -4.34
C ASP A 220 -1.88 12.22 -2.87
N ASN A 221 -1.65 10.94 -2.52
CA ASN A 221 -1.52 10.51 -1.13
C ASN A 221 -0.15 9.90 -0.80
N LEU A 222 0.26 8.86 -1.52
CA LEU A 222 1.48 8.10 -1.17
C LEU A 222 2.75 8.91 -1.42
N LEU A 223 2.90 9.50 -2.61
CA LEU A 223 4.12 10.18 -2.99
C LEU A 223 4.40 11.45 -2.15
N PRO A 224 3.40 12.30 -1.82
CA PRO A 224 3.58 13.40 -0.89
C PRO A 224 3.95 12.94 0.52
N ALA A 225 3.38 11.82 0.99
CA ALA A 225 3.74 11.26 2.29
C ALA A 225 5.18 10.72 2.29
N ILE A 226 5.65 10.15 1.17
CA ILE A 226 7.06 9.75 0.99
C ILE A 226 7.97 10.98 1.05
N ALA A 227 7.68 12.02 0.27
CA ALA A 227 8.45 13.27 0.28
C ALA A 227 8.51 13.89 1.68
N SER A 228 7.38 13.96 2.38
CA SER A 228 7.30 14.47 3.75
C SER A 228 8.14 13.63 4.73
N GLY A 229 8.05 12.31 4.66
CA GLY A 229 8.83 11.40 5.50
C GLY A 229 10.33 11.51 5.24
N LEU A 230 10.75 11.58 3.98
CA LEU A 230 12.15 11.81 3.62
C LEU A 230 12.67 13.14 4.18
N ASN A 231 11.90 14.22 4.06
CA ASN A 231 12.24 15.53 4.64
C ASN A 231 12.39 15.48 6.16
N GLN A 232 11.51 14.75 6.85
CA GLN A 232 11.63 14.55 8.29
C GLN A 232 12.92 13.80 8.65
N ILE A 233 13.30 12.80 7.87
CA ILE A 233 14.52 12.03 8.09
C ILE A 233 15.76 12.89 7.87
N ILE A 234 15.87 13.60 6.74
CA ILE A 234 17.05 14.44 6.46
C ILE A 234 17.19 15.59 7.46
N THR A 235 16.07 16.13 7.98
CA THR A 235 16.07 17.16 9.02
C THR A 235 16.67 16.65 10.33
N ASN A 236 16.42 15.38 10.66
CA ASN A 236 16.84 14.79 11.94
C ASN A 236 18.14 13.99 11.84
N ASN A 237 18.66 13.73 10.63
CA ASN A 237 19.82 12.88 10.41
C ASN A 237 20.69 13.42 9.26
N GLN A 238 21.82 14.02 9.62
CA GLN A 238 22.77 14.60 8.66
C GLN A 238 23.36 13.55 7.70
N ASP A 239 23.58 12.31 8.15
CA ASP A 239 24.11 11.25 7.28
C ASP A 239 23.07 10.87 6.21
N ALA A 240 21.79 10.82 6.59
CA ALA A 240 20.70 10.61 5.64
C ALA A 240 20.56 11.80 4.68
N ALA A 241 20.68 13.03 5.16
CA ALA A 241 20.67 14.23 4.31
C ALA A 241 21.78 14.17 3.26
N ASN A 242 23.01 13.84 3.67
CA ASN A 242 24.17 13.72 2.79
C ASN A 242 23.99 12.62 1.73
N ALA A 243 23.21 11.57 2.03
CA ALA A 243 22.93 10.48 1.10
C ALA A 243 21.75 10.78 0.15
N LEU A 244 20.66 11.35 0.67
CA LEU A 244 19.39 11.49 -0.05
C LEU A 244 19.31 12.77 -0.89
N LEU A 245 19.81 13.91 -0.40
CA LEU A 245 19.70 15.19 -1.12
C LEU A 245 20.38 15.16 -2.49
N PRO A 246 21.63 14.65 -2.66
CA PRO A 246 22.27 14.61 -3.98
C PRO A 246 21.51 13.75 -5.01
N ILE A 247 20.63 12.88 -4.55
CA ILE A 247 19.85 11.98 -5.40
C ILE A 247 18.51 12.60 -5.73
N PHE A 248 17.80 13.16 -4.74
CA PHE A 248 16.38 13.51 -4.84
C PHE A 248 16.09 15.02 -4.83
N ASP A 249 16.98 15.85 -4.31
CA ASP A 249 16.85 17.32 -4.29
C ASP A 249 17.56 17.90 -5.51
N ALA A 250 16.78 18.08 -6.58
CA ALA A 250 17.26 18.42 -7.91
C ALA A 250 17.59 19.92 -8.05
N ASP A 251 16.91 20.79 -7.30
CA ASP A 251 17.18 22.23 -7.32
C ASP A 251 18.14 22.70 -6.20
N HIS A 252 18.53 21.79 -5.32
CA HIS A 252 19.49 21.96 -4.24
C HIS A 252 19.04 22.97 -3.16
N ASP A 253 17.73 23.05 -2.90
CA ASP A 253 17.17 23.92 -1.87
C ASP A 253 17.15 23.27 -0.46
N GLY A 254 17.51 22.00 -0.37
CA GLY A 254 17.55 21.21 0.86
C GLY A 254 16.20 20.57 1.25
N VAL A 255 15.20 20.61 0.37
CA VAL A 255 13.86 20.07 0.58
C VAL A 255 13.49 19.16 -0.60
N ILE A 256 13.12 17.92 -0.30
CA ILE A 256 12.65 16.98 -1.33
C ILE A 256 11.15 17.17 -1.55
N VAL A 257 10.72 17.67 -2.70
CA VAL A 257 9.28 17.81 -3.02
C VAL A 257 8.77 16.68 -3.92
N THR A 258 7.46 16.45 -3.93
CA THR A 258 6.80 15.41 -4.76
C THR A 258 7.25 15.48 -6.23
N GLN A 259 7.33 16.69 -6.79
CA GLN A 259 7.70 16.90 -8.19
C GLN A 259 9.11 16.39 -8.52
N GLU A 260 10.04 16.48 -7.56
CA GLU A 260 11.39 15.98 -7.75
C GLU A 260 11.41 14.47 -7.70
N LEU A 261 10.62 13.84 -6.83
CA LEU A 261 10.47 12.39 -6.80
C LEU A 261 9.89 11.85 -8.12
N GLU A 262 8.87 12.52 -8.67
CA GLU A 262 8.25 12.13 -9.96
C GLU A 262 9.22 12.26 -11.13
N ASN A 263 10.00 13.34 -11.16
CA ASN A 263 10.93 13.63 -12.25
C ASN A 263 12.30 12.96 -12.09
N ASN A 264 12.53 12.25 -10.99
CA ASN A 264 13.80 11.63 -10.71
C ASN A 264 14.04 10.42 -11.65
N PRO A 265 15.08 10.42 -12.50
CA PRO A 265 15.30 9.33 -13.46
C PRO A 265 15.49 7.95 -12.81
N LEU A 266 16.00 7.89 -11.57
CA LEU A 266 16.14 6.64 -10.83
C LEU A 266 14.78 6.14 -10.35
N LEU A 267 13.91 7.05 -9.93
CA LEU A 267 12.56 6.70 -9.48
C LEU A 267 11.61 6.46 -10.64
N MET A 268 11.79 7.09 -11.81
CA MET A 268 10.90 6.92 -12.98
C MET A 268 10.63 5.45 -13.30
N ILE A 269 11.64 4.58 -13.13
CA ILE A 269 11.48 3.14 -13.33
C ILE A 269 10.49 2.56 -12.31
N ALA A 270 10.52 2.99 -11.05
CA ALA A 270 9.69 2.51 -9.95
C ALA A 270 8.36 3.29 -9.76
N VAL A 271 8.25 4.51 -10.31
CA VAL A 271 7.06 5.38 -10.22
C VAL A 271 6.29 5.48 -11.53
N SER A 272 6.56 4.57 -12.47
CA SER A 272 5.65 4.32 -13.61
C SER A 272 4.62 3.26 -13.23
N PRO A 273 3.32 3.47 -13.56
CA PRO A 273 2.28 2.47 -13.32
C PRO A 273 2.58 1.18 -14.08
N ASP A 274 2.30 0.04 -13.46
CA ASP A 274 2.66 -1.28 -13.99
C ASP A 274 1.47 -2.22 -14.17
N LEU A 275 0.28 -1.88 -13.65
CA LEU A 275 -0.93 -2.69 -13.77
C LEU A 275 -2.01 -1.98 -14.59
N ASP A 276 -2.72 -2.74 -15.43
CA ASP A 276 -3.98 -2.38 -16.11
C ASP A 276 -5.13 -2.99 -15.30
N LEU A 277 -5.72 -2.21 -14.37
CA LEU A 277 -6.78 -2.69 -13.49
C LEU A 277 -8.14 -2.05 -13.76
N LEU A 278 -8.18 -0.93 -14.47
CA LEU A 278 -9.36 -0.11 -14.69
C LEU A 278 -9.62 0.06 -16.18
N ASP A 279 -10.88 0.08 -16.58
CA ASP A 279 -11.23 0.51 -17.93
C ASP A 279 -11.17 2.04 -18.09
N ALA A 280 -11.31 2.53 -19.31
CA ALA A 280 -11.40 3.96 -19.63
C ALA A 280 -12.50 4.75 -18.88
N SER A 281 -13.44 4.09 -18.19
CA SER A 281 -14.45 4.73 -17.32
C SER A 281 -14.07 4.75 -15.84
N GLY A 282 -12.90 4.21 -15.49
CA GLY A 282 -12.41 4.07 -14.12
C GLY A 282 -13.01 2.88 -13.37
N LYS A 283 -13.68 1.95 -14.07
CA LYS A 283 -14.26 0.76 -13.44
C LYS A 283 -13.24 -0.38 -13.44
N PHE A 284 -13.16 -1.09 -12.31
CA PHE A 284 -12.31 -2.26 -12.17
C PHE A 284 -12.63 -3.32 -13.25
N SER A 285 -11.65 -3.56 -14.12
CA SER A 285 -11.74 -4.38 -15.32
C SER A 285 -10.33 -4.82 -15.80
N PRO A 286 -9.62 -5.68 -15.06
CA PRO A 286 -8.21 -5.97 -15.32
C PRO A 286 -7.90 -6.44 -16.74
N GLY A 287 -6.82 -5.89 -17.31
CA GLY A 287 -6.22 -6.31 -18.58
C GLY A 287 -7.07 -6.05 -19.83
N GLN A 288 -8.06 -5.15 -19.78
CA GLN A 288 -9.01 -4.98 -20.88
C GLN A 288 -8.64 -3.89 -21.89
N ASP A 289 -7.94 -2.82 -21.47
CA ASP A 289 -7.68 -1.67 -22.35
C ASP A 289 -6.20 -1.43 -22.67
N GLY A 290 -5.30 -2.16 -22.02
CA GLY A 290 -3.86 -2.12 -22.23
C GLY A 290 -3.18 -0.88 -21.64
N VAL A 291 -3.88 -0.08 -20.83
CA VAL A 291 -3.36 1.12 -20.18
C VAL A 291 -2.97 0.79 -18.76
N THR A 292 -1.72 1.04 -18.38
CA THR A 292 -1.33 0.91 -16.98
C THR A 292 -1.83 2.11 -16.18
N ASP A 293 -2.75 1.86 -15.25
CA ASP A 293 -3.49 2.86 -14.48
C ASP A 293 -3.28 2.72 -12.96
N SER A 294 -2.51 1.72 -12.55
CA SER A 294 -2.31 1.36 -11.17
C SER A 294 -0.87 0.91 -10.89
N TYR A 295 -0.45 1.10 -9.64
CA TYR A 295 0.83 0.67 -9.09
C TYR A 295 0.63 -0.59 -8.25
N SER A 296 1.39 -1.65 -8.53
CA SER A 296 1.37 -2.85 -7.71
C SER A 296 2.06 -2.65 -6.37
N VAL A 297 1.40 -3.09 -5.31
CA VAL A 297 1.89 -3.12 -3.92
C VAL A 297 1.88 -4.56 -3.45
N GLY A 298 2.99 -5.02 -2.87
CA GLY A 298 3.13 -6.34 -2.24
C GLY A 298 3.78 -6.25 -0.87
N LEU A 299 3.10 -6.77 0.16
CA LEU A 299 3.51 -6.77 1.55
C LEU A 299 3.55 -8.21 2.09
N GLY A 300 4.51 -8.51 2.94
CA GLY A 300 4.53 -9.76 3.70
C GLY A 300 3.85 -9.59 5.06
N PHE A 301 3.32 -10.66 5.66
CA PHE A 301 2.80 -10.59 7.03
C PHE A 301 2.82 -11.94 7.77
N THR A 302 2.72 -11.86 9.09
CA THR A 302 2.35 -12.97 9.97
C THR A 302 1.25 -12.51 10.92
N CYS A 303 0.44 -13.45 11.40
CA CYS A 303 -0.61 -13.16 12.36
C CYS A 303 -0.70 -14.23 13.45
N VAL A 304 -1.26 -13.84 14.59
CA VAL A 304 -1.54 -14.70 15.74
C VAL A 304 -3.02 -14.61 16.12
N PRO A 305 -3.58 -15.58 16.86
CA PRO A 305 -4.95 -15.49 17.35
C PRO A 305 -5.17 -14.21 18.15
N ALA A 306 -6.39 -13.68 18.09
CA ALA A 306 -6.80 -12.52 18.88
C ALA A 306 -8.30 -12.56 19.16
N SER A 307 -8.76 -11.74 20.09
CA SER A 307 -10.19 -11.55 20.37
C SER A 307 -10.62 -10.15 19.97
N PHE A 308 -11.68 -10.04 19.16
CA PHE A 308 -12.37 -8.80 18.81
C PHE A 308 -13.76 -9.15 18.25
N ILE A 309 -14.63 -8.15 18.10
CA ILE A 309 -15.95 -8.32 17.46
C ILE A 309 -15.90 -7.63 16.10
N ALA A 310 -16.16 -8.38 15.02
CA ALA A 310 -16.26 -7.82 13.69
C ALA A 310 -17.69 -7.34 13.44
N SER A 311 -17.85 -6.21 12.74
CA SER A 311 -19.19 -5.75 12.35
C SER A 311 -19.73 -6.66 11.24
N GLY A 312 -20.87 -7.32 11.48
CA GLY A 312 -21.47 -8.25 10.52
C GLY A 312 -21.44 -9.73 10.94
N ASP A 313 -20.93 -10.03 12.14
CA ASP A 313 -21.14 -11.30 12.84
C ASP A 313 -22.59 -11.50 13.30
#